data_AF-A0A2U2CDW5-F1
#
_entry.id   AF-A0A2U2CDW5-F1
#
_cell.length_a   1.000
_cell.length_b   1.000
_cell.length_c   1.000
_cell.angle_alpha   90.00
_cell.angle_beta   90.00
_cell.angle_gamma   90.00
#
_symmetry.space_group_name_H-M   'P 1'
#
loop_
_entity.id
_entity.type
_entity.pdbx_description
1 polymer ?
#
loop_
_entity_poly.entity_id
_entity_poly.type
_entity_poly.pdbx_seq_one_letter_code
_entity_poly.pdbx_strand_id
1 'polypeptide(L)'
;MVSSVDRVGVVVRTKDRPGFVARALTSIAAQSYRGWRICLVNDGGDEAALDAALGDFVRPPAFRSGSVVRLDLPASVGRAEAFNRGLHALDTEFVCCLDDDDTWDAHFLDELLAFFDRTLPLAPDLGGVAALVTAIREDIVVEDGVETIRALGEEGLPHAFGRKDFFVDPVAYTTYRHDLYPVQWMLRRDAVIEAGGFPPDFNVMEDRAFMTIFLQSRRLAVLDKKLAFHHRRVRRTDDTQRSVTLNTLDNPSYDWRLFSDLAKVGLNTPRAETGDATASPVATAALVRAAAASVVRELNDETSALWHKLDGTRSGIEARLSRLETALQGGAGGHEVDIQAEERLWSLWPAVGSSPIGYTLGAGTPFLDRFALSMAETPAGLLFHADPGTQRAILQIPDTRDWTALEMSLEGWLGAKADPTLSGIRADLIVSDLQGCLFETALSVETRDRLGRRSHAFSDGHVHACQPGGAVQVTRYFDASAVGPAASAKLSIALPRQARNFRLMIHDLVISRLP
;
A
#
# COMPACT_ATOMS: atom_id res chain seq x y z
N MET A 1 27.14 -48.40 5.74
CA MET A 1 27.21 -47.68 4.44
C MET A 1 25.81 -47.17 4.14
N VAL A 2 25.53 -45.89 4.43
CA VAL A 2 24.24 -45.27 4.08
C VAL A 2 24.38 -44.81 2.62
N SER A 3 23.79 -45.56 1.70
CA SER A 3 23.88 -45.31 0.26
C SER A 3 22.49 -44.93 -0.26
N SER A 4 22.41 -43.73 -0.83
CA SER A 4 21.33 -43.17 -1.69
C SER A 4 19.93 -42.96 -1.08
N VAL A 5 19.78 -42.00 -0.17
CA VAL A 5 18.43 -41.57 0.28
C VAL A 5 18.04 -40.31 -0.50
N ASP A 6 16.95 -40.38 -1.26
CA ASP A 6 16.33 -39.20 -1.84
C ASP A 6 15.97 -38.24 -0.70
N ARG A 7 16.61 -37.07 -0.65
CA ARG A 7 16.33 -36.08 0.40
C ARG A 7 14.98 -35.41 0.22
N VAL A 8 14.47 -35.27 -1.00
CA VAL A 8 13.27 -34.46 -1.27
C VAL A 8 12.13 -35.30 -1.81
N GLY A 9 10.98 -35.25 -1.14
CA GLY A 9 9.73 -35.80 -1.62
C GLY A 9 8.88 -34.70 -2.28
N VAL A 10 8.21 -35.02 -3.37
CA VAL A 10 7.28 -34.09 -4.04
C VAL A 10 5.92 -34.76 -4.12
N VAL A 11 4.93 -34.17 -3.46
CA VAL A 11 3.55 -34.61 -3.58
C VAL A 11 2.90 -33.85 -4.73
N VAL A 12 2.41 -34.60 -5.72
CA VAL A 12 1.61 -34.07 -6.83
C VAL A 12 0.24 -34.72 -6.73
N ARG A 13 -0.81 -33.90 -6.65
CA ARG A 13 -2.20 -34.37 -6.56
C ARG A 13 -2.95 -33.95 -7.81
N THR A 14 -3.69 -34.88 -8.40
CA THR A 14 -4.45 -34.64 -9.63
C THR A 14 -5.79 -35.38 -9.60
N LYS A 15 -6.73 -34.88 -10.39
CA LYS A 15 -8.03 -35.52 -10.65
C LYS A 15 -8.54 -35.05 -12.01
N ASP A 16 -8.63 -35.98 -12.96
CA ASP A 16 -9.17 -35.73 -14.31
C ASP A 16 -8.50 -34.54 -15.04
N ARG A 17 -7.20 -34.32 -14.81
CA ARG A 17 -6.40 -33.21 -15.36
C ARG A 17 -5.09 -33.68 -16.01
N PRO A 18 -5.15 -34.62 -16.97
CA PRO A 18 -3.98 -35.31 -17.53
C PRO A 18 -2.91 -34.38 -18.12
N GLY A 19 -3.30 -33.33 -18.84
CA GLY A 19 -2.34 -32.40 -19.47
C GLY A 19 -1.58 -31.55 -18.45
N PHE A 20 -2.23 -31.15 -17.36
CA PHE A 20 -1.62 -30.38 -16.29
C PHE A 20 -0.60 -31.24 -15.54
N VAL A 21 -1.02 -32.41 -15.02
CA VAL A 21 -0.12 -33.28 -14.26
C VAL A 21 1.11 -33.70 -15.07
N ALA A 22 0.95 -33.96 -16.37
CA ALA A 22 2.07 -34.23 -17.28
C ALA A 22 3.08 -33.08 -17.31
N ARG A 23 2.62 -31.83 -17.40
CA ARG A 23 3.47 -30.63 -17.35
C ARG A 23 4.18 -30.48 -16.01
N ALA A 24 3.46 -30.61 -14.89
CA ALA A 24 4.07 -30.53 -13.56
C ALA A 24 5.19 -31.57 -13.40
N LEU A 25 4.92 -32.83 -13.78
CA LEU A 25 5.92 -33.91 -13.76
C LEU A 25 7.11 -33.64 -14.69
N THR A 26 6.89 -33.02 -15.85
CA THR A 26 7.97 -32.57 -16.75
C THR A 26 8.91 -31.61 -16.03
N SER A 27 8.36 -30.64 -15.28
CA SER A 27 9.17 -29.67 -14.54
C SER A 27 9.98 -30.30 -13.40
N ILE A 28 9.46 -31.36 -12.77
CA ILE A 28 10.20 -32.15 -11.77
C ILE A 28 11.30 -32.97 -12.45
N ALA A 29 11.02 -33.61 -13.58
CA ALA A 29 12.01 -34.39 -14.33
C ALA A 29 13.18 -33.52 -14.84
N ALA A 30 12.91 -32.25 -15.11
CA ALA A 30 13.90 -31.26 -15.54
C ALA A 30 14.82 -30.76 -14.41
N GLN A 31 14.57 -31.11 -13.15
CA GLN A 31 15.38 -30.65 -12.03
C GLN A 31 16.85 -31.10 -12.15
N SER A 32 17.77 -30.18 -11.89
CA SER A 32 19.21 -30.43 -11.84
C SER A 32 19.58 -31.40 -10.70
N TYR A 33 18.96 -31.22 -9.53
CA TYR A 33 19.05 -32.14 -8.41
C TYR A 33 18.27 -33.44 -8.72
N ARG A 34 18.89 -34.60 -8.48
CA ARG A 34 18.33 -35.93 -8.82
C ARG A 34 17.94 -36.80 -7.63
N GLY A 35 18.17 -36.32 -6.40
CA GLY A 35 17.86 -37.04 -5.16
C GLY A 35 16.44 -36.79 -4.67
N TRP A 36 15.45 -36.89 -5.56
CA TRP A 36 14.04 -36.67 -5.25
C TRP A 36 13.17 -37.89 -5.53
N ARG A 37 11.99 -37.91 -4.90
CA ARG A 37 10.94 -38.92 -5.05
C ARG A 37 9.58 -38.24 -5.20
N ILE A 38 8.74 -38.74 -6.09
CA ILE A 38 7.40 -38.22 -6.33
C ILE A 38 6.39 -39.16 -5.68
N CYS A 39 5.41 -38.60 -4.97
CA CYS A 39 4.15 -39.26 -4.69
C CYS A 39 3.05 -38.62 -5.55
N LEU A 40 2.61 -39.36 -6.57
CA LEU A 40 1.52 -38.96 -7.44
C LEU A 40 0.20 -39.51 -6.88
N VAL A 41 -0.67 -38.62 -6.42
CA VAL A 41 -1.98 -38.98 -5.86
C VAL A 41 -3.06 -38.70 -6.89
N ASN A 42 -3.70 -39.75 -7.39
CA ASN A 42 -4.92 -39.65 -8.20
C ASN A 42 -6.12 -39.64 -7.24
N ASP A 43 -6.74 -38.46 -7.05
CA ASP A 43 -7.82 -38.23 -6.08
C ASP A 43 -9.19 -38.68 -6.61
N GLY A 44 -9.29 -39.94 -7.02
CA GLY A 44 -10.51 -40.54 -7.57
C GLY A 44 -10.87 -40.08 -8.99
N GLY A 45 -9.86 -39.80 -9.82
CA GLY A 45 -10.01 -39.57 -11.25
C GLY A 45 -9.79 -40.84 -12.09
N ASP A 46 -10.04 -40.74 -13.40
CA ASP A 46 -9.92 -41.85 -14.35
C ASP A 46 -8.45 -42.33 -14.49
N GLU A 47 -8.19 -43.54 -13.99
CA GLU A 47 -6.87 -44.17 -14.02
C GLU A 47 -6.35 -44.39 -15.44
N ALA A 48 -7.22 -44.74 -16.40
CA ALA A 48 -6.84 -45.03 -17.78
C ALA A 48 -6.47 -43.74 -18.53
N ALA A 49 -7.20 -42.66 -18.28
CA ALA A 49 -6.88 -41.34 -18.81
C ALA A 49 -5.54 -40.83 -18.24
N LEU A 50 -5.29 -41.05 -16.95
CA LEU A 50 -4.02 -40.73 -16.31
C LEU A 50 -2.88 -41.57 -16.88
N ASP A 51 -3.06 -42.89 -17.05
CA ASP A 51 -2.06 -43.77 -17.68
C ASP A 51 -1.69 -43.34 -19.09
N ALA A 52 -2.69 -42.96 -19.90
CA ALA A 52 -2.47 -42.46 -21.25
C ALA A 52 -1.61 -41.19 -21.24
N ALA A 53 -1.88 -40.27 -20.31
CA ALA A 53 -1.12 -39.02 -20.17
C ALA A 53 0.30 -39.24 -19.64
N LEU A 54 0.48 -40.22 -18.75
CA LEU A 54 1.77 -40.61 -18.19
C LEU A 54 2.61 -41.47 -19.13
N GLY A 55 2.03 -41.95 -20.24
CA GLY A 55 2.58 -43.01 -21.09
C GLY A 55 4.02 -42.82 -21.56
N ASP A 56 4.42 -41.58 -21.85
CA ASP A 56 5.81 -41.23 -22.23
C ASP A 56 6.66 -40.73 -21.04
N PHE A 57 6.02 -40.30 -19.95
CA PHE A 57 6.70 -39.83 -18.75
C PHE A 57 7.26 -40.98 -17.92
N VAL A 58 6.50 -42.04 -17.69
CA VAL A 58 6.92 -43.16 -16.81
C VAL A 58 7.91 -44.11 -17.53
N ARG A 59 8.23 -43.86 -18.80
CA ARG A 59 9.23 -44.63 -19.56
C ARG A 59 10.65 -44.15 -19.23
N PRO A 60 11.60 -45.05 -18.98
CA PRO A 60 13.02 -44.69 -18.96
C PRO A 60 13.42 -44.03 -20.29
N PRO A 61 14.14 -42.90 -20.30
CA PRO A 61 15.03 -42.42 -19.24
C PRO A 61 14.52 -41.20 -18.43
N ALA A 62 13.24 -40.83 -18.54
CA ALA A 62 12.76 -39.58 -17.94
C ALA A 62 12.81 -39.58 -16.39
N PHE A 63 12.57 -40.74 -15.76
CA PHE A 63 12.64 -40.94 -14.31
C PHE A 63 13.57 -42.09 -13.94
N ARG A 64 14.21 -41.99 -12.77
CA ARG A 64 14.95 -43.11 -12.18
C ARG A 64 13.94 -44.16 -11.71
N SER A 65 14.22 -45.44 -11.93
CA SER A 65 13.35 -46.52 -11.44
C SER A 65 13.07 -46.36 -9.93
N GLY A 66 11.80 -46.44 -9.53
CA GLY A 66 11.35 -46.27 -8.15
C GLY A 66 11.31 -44.83 -7.63
N SER A 67 11.57 -43.80 -8.46
CA SER A 67 11.45 -42.40 -8.03
C SER A 67 10.01 -41.88 -8.05
N VAL A 68 9.03 -42.67 -8.46
CA VAL A 68 7.60 -42.30 -8.48
C VAL A 68 6.79 -43.39 -7.78
N VAL A 69 6.02 -42.98 -6.78
CA VAL A 69 5.01 -43.79 -6.09
C VAL A 69 3.65 -43.24 -6.48
N ARG A 70 2.76 -44.08 -7.00
CA ARG A 70 1.39 -43.69 -7.36
C ARG A 70 0.40 -44.19 -6.31
N LEU A 71 -0.51 -43.32 -5.90
CA LEU A 71 -1.63 -43.62 -5.01
C LEU A 71 -2.94 -43.33 -5.75
N ASP A 72 -3.65 -44.36 -6.19
CA ASP A 72 -4.98 -44.25 -6.75
C ASP A 72 -6.03 -44.38 -5.65
N LEU A 73 -6.79 -43.31 -5.42
CA LEU A 73 -7.84 -43.28 -4.42
C LEU A 73 -9.16 -43.72 -5.06
N PRO A 74 -9.95 -44.61 -4.42
CA PRO A 74 -11.20 -45.13 -5.00
C PRO A 74 -12.30 -44.06 -5.12
N ALA A 75 -12.17 -42.96 -4.38
CA ALA A 75 -13.02 -41.79 -4.45
C ALA A 75 -12.23 -40.56 -4.01
N SER A 76 -12.67 -39.38 -4.46
CA SER A 76 -12.05 -38.11 -4.11
C SER A 76 -12.22 -37.82 -2.62
N VAL A 77 -11.11 -37.62 -1.92
CA VAL A 77 -11.03 -37.23 -0.51
C VAL A 77 -10.74 -35.73 -0.35
N GLY A 78 -10.55 -35.03 -1.46
CA GLY A 78 -10.27 -33.60 -1.49
C GLY A 78 -8.77 -33.32 -1.38
N ARG A 79 -8.40 -32.10 -1.76
CA ARG A 79 -7.01 -31.67 -1.92
C ARG A 79 -6.13 -31.81 -0.68
N ALA A 80 -6.66 -31.47 0.49
CA ALA A 80 -5.93 -31.47 1.76
C ALA A 80 -5.57 -32.90 2.16
N GLU A 81 -6.56 -33.77 2.19
CA GLU A 81 -6.38 -35.17 2.55
C GLU A 81 -5.56 -35.94 1.48
N ALA A 82 -5.73 -35.63 0.20
CA ALA A 82 -4.89 -36.18 -0.86
C ALA A 82 -3.40 -35.81 -0.65
N PHE A 83 -3.10 -34.56 -0.29
CA PHE A 83 -1.74 -34.15 0.05
C PHE A 83 -1.22 -34.91 1.28
N ASN A 84 -2.00 -35.02 2.36
CA ASN A 84 -1.60 -35.73 3.57
C ASN A 84 -1.28 -37.20 3.32
N ARG A 85 -2.07 -37.90 2.50
CA ARG A 85 -1.79 -39.28 2.10
C ARG A 85 -0.47 -39.39 1.35
N GLY A 86 -0.22 -38.46 0.42
CA GLY A 86 1.05 -38.39 -0.28
C GLY A 86 2.24 -38.12 0.66
N LEU A 87 2.09 -37.18 1.59
CA LEU A 87 3.07 -36.86 2.64
C LEU A 87 3.46 -38.11 3.45
N HIS A 88 2.47 -38.90 3.87
CA HIS A 88 2.69 -40.11 4.66
C HIS A 88 3.30 -41.27 3.86
N ALA A 89 3.06 -41.32 2.54
CA ALA A 89 3.65 -42.33 1.65
C ALA A 89 5.12 -42.06 1.30
N LEU A 90 5.60 -40.84 1.52
CA LEU A 90 7.01 -40.48 1.35
C LEU A 90 7.82 -40.83 2.61
N ASP A 91 9.12 -41.08 2.43
CA ASP A 91 10.12 -41.40 3.46
C ASP A 91 11.33 -40.45 3.40
N THR A 92 11.15 -39.30 2.76
CA THR A 92 12.19 -38.30 2.47
C THR A 92 12.40 -37.33 3.64
N GLU A 93 13.55 -36.63 3.64
CA GLU A 93 13.87 -35.60 4.65
C GLU A 93 12.98 -34.36 4.50
N PHE A 94 12.77 -33.93 3.25
CA PHE A 94 11.94 -32.79 2.88
C PHE A 94 10.71 -33.24 2.10
N VAL A 95 9.70 -32.37 2.08
CA VAL A 95 8.49 -32.50 1.27
C VAL A 95 8.18 -31.16 0.60
N CYS A 96 7.78 -31.24 -0.66
CA CYS A 96 7.22 -30.14 -1.45
C CYS A 96 5.80 -30.51 -1.87
N CYS A 97 4.96 -29.50 -2.08
CA CYS A 97 3.66 -29.62 -2.72
C CYS A 97 3.74 -28.96 -4.09
N LEU A 98 3.55 -29.72 -5.17
CA LEU A 98 3.41 -29.15 -6.50
C LEU A 98 1.99 -29.44 -6.99
N ASP A 99 1.17 -28.40 -7.11
CA ASP A 99 -0.13 -28.53 -7.76
C ASP A 99 0.06 -28.96 -9.21
N ASP A 100 -0.89 -29.73 -9.74
CA ASP A 100 -0.75 -30.34 -11.07
C ASP A 100 -0.71 -29.30 -12.20
N ASP A 101 -1.22 -28.09 -11.99
CA ASP A 101 -1.13 -26.99 -12.95
C ASP A 101 0.06 -26.05 -12.74
N ASP A 102 0.92 -26.27 -11.75
CA ASP A 102 2.08 -25.42 -11.47
C ASP A 102 3.41 -26.03 -11.96
N THR A 103 4.47 -25.20 -12.05
CA THR A 103 5.79 -25.65 -12.51
C THR A 103 6.94 -25.00 -11.75
N TRP A 104 8.12 -25.62 -11.83
CA TRP A 104 9.37 -25.09 -11.28
C TRP A 104 10.43 -24.78 -12.33
N ASP A 105 11.33 -23.87 -11.98
CA ASP A 105 12.61 -23.71 -12.66
C ASP A 105 13.48 -24.96 -12.44
N ALA A 106 14.34 -25.30 -13.41
CA ALA A 106 15.21 -26.48 -13.35
C ALA A 106 16.16 -26.49 -12.14
N HIS A 107 16.40 -25.34 -11.53
CA HIS A 107 17.24 -25.16 -10.34
C HIS A 107 16.43 -24.91 -9.05
N PHE A 108 15.15 -25.26 -9.00
CA PHE A 108 14.36 -25.03 -7.79
C PHE A 108 14.88 -25.86 -6.60
N LEU A 109 15.08 -27.17 -6.80
CA LEU A 109 15.43 -28.09 -5.70
C LEU A 109 16.88 -27.94 -5.21
N ASP A 110 17.85 -27.79 -6.10
CA ASP A 110 19.27 -27.62 -5.70
C ASP A 110 19.49 -26.29 -4.97
N GLU A 111 18.91 -25.19 -5.45
CA GLU A 111 19.02 -23.88 -4.81
C GLU A 111 18.37 -23.85 -3.43
N LEU A 112 17.17 -24.45 -3.27
CA LEU A 112 16.51 -24.52 -1.98
C LEU A 112 17.25 -25.43 -0.99
N LEU A 113 17.74 -26.60 -1.42
CA LEU A 113 18.57 -27.46 -0.56
C LEU A 113 19.83 -26.74 -0.10
N ALA A 114 20.55 -26.12 -1.03
CA ALA A 114 21.77 -25.40 -0.71
C ALA A 114 21.47 -24.19 0.20
N PHE A 115 20.33 -23.53 0.02
CA PHE A 115 19.90 -22.43 0.88
C PHE A 115 19.51 -22.92 2.29
N PHE A 116 18.80 -24.04 2.40
CA PHE A 116 18.46 -24.65 3.68
C PHE A 116 19.72 -25.05 4.45
N ASP A 117 20.64 -25.79 3.82
CA ASP A 117 21.87 -26.28 4.44
C ASP A 117 22.78 -25.13 4.93
N ARG A 118 22.79 -23.97 4.23
CA ARG A 118 23.51 -22.75 4.66
C ARG A 118 22.80 -21.99 5.78
N THR A 119 21.47 -22.08 5.87
CA THR A 119 20.66 -21.30 6.82
C THR A 119 20.46 -22.03 8.15
N LEU A 120 20.37 -23.37 8.13
CA LEU A 120 20.13 -24.18 9.31
C LEU A 120 21.12 -23.91 10.46
N PRO A 121 22.44 -23.72 10.24
CA PRO A 121 23.37 -23.39 11.32
C PRO A 121 23.08 -22.05 12.01
N LEU A 122 22.38 -21.13 11.33
CA LEU A 122 22.01 -19.81 11.85
C LEU A 122 20.66 -19.81 12.56
N ALA A 123 19.78 -20.77 12.24
CA ALA A 123 18.45 -20.91 12.79
C ALA A 123 18.13 -22.40 13.04
N PRO A 124 18.45 -22.94 14.23
CA PRO A 124 18.22 -24.35 14.56
C PRO A 124 16.74 -24.79 14.50
N ASP A 125 15.82 -23.84 14.60
CA ASP A 125 14.36 -24.00 14.47
C ASP A 125 13.86 -23.91 13.01
N LEU A 126 14.76 -23.86 12.01
CA LEU A 126 14.42 -23.83 10.59
C LEU A 126 13.65 -25.10 10.19
N GLY A 127 12.37 -24.91 9.86
CA GLY A 127 11.49 -25.96 9.38
C GLY A 127 11.47 -26.07 7.85
N GLY A 128 11.89 -25.04 7.13
CA GLY A 128 11.96 -25.10 5.67
C GLY A 128 12.43 -23.82 5.01
N VAL A 129 12.43 -23.83 3.69
CA VAL A 129 12.80 -22.70 2.83
C VAL A 129 11.77 -22.50 1.72
N ALA A 130 11.69 -21.31 1.15
CA ALA A 130 10.85 -21.01 0.00
C ALA A 130 11.57 -20.13 -1.01
N ALA A 131 11.17 -20.20 -2.28
CA ALA A 131 11.61 -19.29 -3.34
C ALA A 131 10.53 -18.25 -3.66
N LEU A 132 10.89 -17.21 -4.40
CA LEU A 132 9.91 -16.30 -4.99
C LEU A 132 9.17 -16.97 -6.14
N VAL A 133 7.97 -16.45 -6.42
CA VAL A 133 7.06 -16.96 -7.45
C VAL A 133 6.85 -15.93 -8.57
N THR A 134 6.67 -16.44 -9.79
CA THR A 134 6.15 -15.70 -10.93
C THR A 134 4.74 -16.20 -11.24
N ALA A 135 3.76 -15.30 -11.35
CA ALA A 135 2.45 -15.67 -11.86
C ALA A 135 2.48 -15.71 -13.39
N ILE A 136 2.16 -16.86 -13.97
CA ILE A 136 2.02 -17.05 -15.40
C ILE A 136 0.54 -17.07 -15.75
N ARG A 137 0.12 -16.14 -16.60
CA ARG A 137 -1.21 -16.18 -17.19
C ARG A 137 -1.21 -17.17 -18.34
N GLU A 138 -2.19 -18.04 -18.40
CA GLU A 138 -2.34 -19.04 -19.45
C GLU A 138 -3.78 -19.28 -19.87
N ASP A 139 -3.97 -20.03 -20.95
CA ASP A 139 -5.28 -20.51 -21.39
C ASP A 139 -5.13 -21.86 -22.12
N ILE A 140 -6.24 -22.59 -22.24
CA ILE A 140 -6.30 -23.82 -23.04
C ILE A 140 -6.74 -23.41 -24.45
N VAL A 141 -5.90 -23.72 -25.45
CA VAL A 141 -6.18 -23.45 -26.85
C VAL A 141 -6.36 -24.78 -27.57
N VAL A 142 -7.46 -24.90 -28.33
CA VAL A 142 -7.68 -26.07 -29.20
C VAL A 142 -7.08 -25.76 -30.57
N GLU A 143 -5.99 -26.43 -30.91
CA GLU A 143 -5.35 -26.37 -32.23
C GLU A 143 -5.45 -27.75 -32.89
N ASP A 144 -6.06 -27.83 -34.08
CA ASP A 144 -6.27 -29.09 -34.82
C ASP A 144 -6.97 -30.21 -34.03
N GLY A 145 -7.88 -29.84 -33.11
CA GLY A 145 -8.60 -30.79 -32.25
C GLY A 145 -7.79 -31.29 -31.05
N VAL A 146 -6.59 -30.76 -30.83
CA VAL A 146 -5.74 -31.05 -29.68
C VAL A 146 -5.75 -29.86 -28.72
N GLU A 147 -6.13 -30.11 -27.47
CA GLU A 147 -6.04 -29.14 -26.39
C GLU A 147 -4.57 -28.93 -25.99
N THR A 148 -4.11 -27.69 -26.09
CA THR A 148 -2.74 -27.29 -25.74
C THR A 148 -2.78 -26.16 -24.73
N ILE A 149 -1.98 -26.27 -23.66
CA ILE A 149 -1.87 -25.22 -22.65
C ILE A 149 -0.86 -24.17 -23.15
N ARG A 150 -1.30 -22.91 -23.25
CA ARG A 150 -0.48 -21.82 -23.79
C ARG A 150 -0.30 -20.71 -22.77
N ALA A 151 0.96 -20.42 -22.44
CA ALA A 151 1.31 -19.23 -21.65
C ALA A 151 1.03 -17.95 -22.45
N LEU A 152 0.28 -17.04 -21.85
CA LEU A 152 -0.13 -15.73 -22.37
C LEU A 152 0.71 -14.57 -21.81
N GLY A 153 1.71 -14.86 -20.99
CA GLY A 153 2.65 -13.91 -20.38
C GLY A 153 2.59 -13.90 -18.86
N GLU A 154 3.44 -13.07 -18.25
CA GLU A 154 3.46 -12.88 -16.80
C GLU A 154 2.33 -11.95 -16.35
N GLU A 155 1.79 -12.22 -15.16
CA GLU A 155 0.84 -11.36 -14.46
C GLU A 155 1.52 -10.69 -13.27
N GLY A 156 1.18 -9.41 -13.03
CA GLY A 156 1.62 -8.71 -11.83
C GLY A 156 1.03 -9.36 -10.58
N LEU A 157 1.90 -9.84 -9.70
CA LEU A 157 1.46 -10.34 -8.40
C LEU A 157 1.00 -9.19 -7.49
N PRO A 158 0.05 -9.45 -6.56
CA PRO A 158 -0.28 -8.49 -5.51
C PRO A 158 0.97 -8.07 -4.73
N HIS A 159 0.97 -6.84 -4.20
CA HIS A 159 2.11 -6.29 -3.46
C HIS A 159 2.64 -7.20 -2.33
N ALA A 160 1.76 -8.00 -1.71
CA ALA A 160 2.13 -8.97 -0.70
C ALA A 160 3.24 -9.94 -1.18
N PHE A 161 3.25 -10.36 -2.45
CA PHE A 161 4.27 -11.25 -3.01
C PHE A 161 5.63 -10.57 -3.27
N GLY A 162 5.75 -9.25 -3.08
CA GLY A 162 6.98 -8.47 -3.30
C GLY A 162 7.92 -8.42 -2.09
N ARG A 163 7.95 -9.49 -1.27
CA ARG A 163 8.70 -9.56 0.00
C ARG A 163 10.20 -9.31 -0.17
N LYS A 164 10.81 -8.72 0.86
CA LYS A 164 12.28 -8.63 1.04
C LYS A 164 12.77 -9.23 2.36
N ASP A 165 11.84 -9.77 3.16
CA ASP A 165 12.18 -10.36 4.45
C ASP A 165 12.89 -11.69 4.26
N PHE A 166 13.95 -11.92 5.05
CA PHE A 166 14.70 -13.17 5.00
C PHE A 166 13.93 -14.34 5.64
N PHE A 167 13.21 -14.08 6.73
CA PHE A 167 12.31 -15.05 7.36
C PHE A 167 10.87 -14.60 7.21
N VAL A 168 9.95 -15.55 7.06
CA VAL A 168 8.52 -15.29 7.09
C VAL A 168 8.12 -14.84 8.50
N ASP A 169 7.50 -13.67 8.60
CA ASP A 169 6.95 -13.19 9.87
C ASP A 169 5.59 -13.85 10.16
N PRO A 170 5.45 -14.60 11.27
CA PRO A 170 4.20 -15.31 11.60
C PRO A 170 3.03 -14.37 11.91
N VAL A 171 3.29 -13.20 12.48
CA VAL A 171 2.25 -12.23 12.83
C VAL A 171 1.75 -11.53 11.56
N ALA A 172 2.66 -11.16 10.67
CA ALA A 172 2.29 -10.57 9.39
C ALA A 172 1.52 -11.56 8.50
N TYR A 173 1.96 -12.83 8.47
CA TYR A 173 1.31 -13.90 7.70
C TYR A 173 -0.12 -14.19 8.18
N THR A 174 -0.36 -14.19 9.48
CA THR A 174 -1.70 -14.48 10.05
C THR A 174 -2.71 -13.36 9.84
N THR A 175 -2.26 -12.10 9.87
CA THR A 175 -3.14 -10.91 9.88
C THR A 175 -3.64 -10.48 8.49
N TYR A 176 -2.77 -10.42 7.47
CA TYR A 176 -3.18 -9.93 6.15
C TYR A 176 -2.31 -10.44 4.97
N ARG A 177 -1.09 -10.96 5.22
CA ARG A 177 -0.14 -11.31 4.17
C ARG A 177 -0.35 -12.74 3.64
N HIS A 178 -1.01 -12.83 2.47
CA HIS A 178 -1.35 -14.08 1.77
C HIS A 178 -0.48 -14.28 0.53
N ASP A 179 0.80 -14.55 0.76
CA ASP A 179 1.88 -14.35 -0.20
C ASP A 179 2.86 -15.53 -0.27
N LEU A 180 2.42 -16.70 0.18
CA LEU A 180 3.10 -17.97 -0.05
C LEU A 180 2.11 -19.01 -0.55
N TYR A 181 2.35 -19.48 -1.77
CA TYR A 181 1.68 -20.64 -2.32
C TYR A 181 2.45 -21.93 -2.04
N PRO A 182 1.78 -23.09 -2.04
CA PRO A 182 2.45 -24.37 -1.90
C PRO A 182 3.52 -24.64 -2.97
N VAL A 183 3.44 -24.04 -4.15
CA VAL A 183 4.51 -24.19 -5.17
C VAL A 183 5.86 -23.59 -4.73
N GLN A 184 5.91 -22.72 -3.72
CA GLN A 184 7.12 -21.95 -3.39
C GLN A 184 8.08 -22.63 -2.44
N TRP A 185 7.58 -23.52 -1.58
CA TRP A 185 8.31 -24.02 -0.40
C TRP A 185 8.88 -25.44 -0.55
N MET A 186 9.91 -25.71 0.24
CA MET A 186 10.42 -27.02 0.57
C MET A 186 10.54 -27.10 2.09
N LEU A 187 9.75 -27.97 2.70
CA LEU A 187 9.66 -28.08 4.16
C LEU A 187 10.25 -29.40 4.64
N ARG A 188 10.80 -29.43 5.86
CA ARG A 188 11.14 -30.67 6.53
C ARG A 188 9.89 -31.51 6.73
N ARG A 189 9.92 -32.75 6.25
CA ARG A 189 8.76 -33.64 6.28
C ARG A 189 8.27 -33.92 7.70
N ASP A 190 9.20 -34.12 8.63
CA ASP A 190 8.87 -34.36 10.04
C ASP A 190 8.14 -33.17 10.68
N ALA A 191 8.56 -31.94 10.37
CA ALA A 191 7.92 -30.72 10.82
C ALA A 191 6.51 -30.52 10.22
N VAL A 192 6.29 -30.93 8.96
CA VAL A 192 4.96 -30.93 8.35
C VAL A 192 4.03 -31.91 9.09
N ILE A 193 4.52 -33.10 9.42
CA ILE A 193 3.78 -34.11 10.17
C ILE A 193 3.48 -33.63 11.60
N GLU A 194 4.46 -33.02 12.27
CA GLU A 194 4.29 -32.42 13.60
C GLU A 194 3.21 -31.34 13.62
N ALA A 195 3.13 -30.53 12.57
CA ALA A 195 2.09 -29.51 12.40
C ALA A 195 0.71 -30.09 12.01
N GLY A 196 0.61 -31.40 11.77
CA GLY A 196 -0.65 -32.09 11.45
C GLY A 196 -1.02 -32.16 9.97
N GLY A 197 -0.14 -31.72 9.06
CA GLY A 197 -0.44 -31.66 7.63
C GLY A 197 -1.56 -30.67 7.28
N PHE A 198 -2.06 -30.73 6.05
CA PHE A 198 -3.14 -29.85 5.60
C PHE A 198 -4.46 -30.21 6.31
N PRO A 199 -5.11 -29.27 7.01
CA PRO A 199 -6.34 -29.56 7.73
C PRO A 199 -7.46 -30.01 6.76
N PRO A 200 -8.01 -31.24 6.89
CA PRO A 200 -8.92 -31.82 5.90
C PRO A 200 -10.30 -31.16 5.86
N ASP A 201 -10.69 -30.46 6.93
CA ASP A 201 -11.97 -29.75 7.01
C ASP A 201 -12.02 -28.49 6.13
N PHE A 202 -10.88 -28.08 5.55
CA PHE A 202 -10.78 -26.93 4.66
C PHE A 202 -10.93 -27.34 3.20
N ASN A 203 -11.94 -26.78 2.54
CA ASN A 203 -12.16 -26.95 1.09
C ASN A 203 -11.36 -25.92 0.24
N VAL A 204 -10.89 -24.84 0.87
CA VAL A 204 -10.07 -23.77 0.30
C VAL A 204 -9.19 -23.21 1.43
N MET A 205 -7.96 -22.78 1.11
CA MET A 205 -7.02 -22.12 2.05
C MET A 205 -6.48 -23.05 3.15
N GLU A 206 -6.53 -24.35 2.94
CA GLU A 206 -5.94 -25.38 3.80
C GLU A 206 -4.43 -25.18 3.99
N ASP A 207 -3.75 -24.71 2.96
CA ASP A 207 -2.33 -24.37 2.92
C ASP A 207 -2.00 -23.20 3.87
N ARG A 208 -2.87 -22.18 3.90
CA ARG A 208 -2.75 -21.06 4.85
C ARG A 208 -2.95 -21.51 6.28
N ALA A 209 -3.98 -22.34 6.51
CA ALA A 209 -4.29 -22.85 7.85
C ALA A 209 -3.10 -23.67 8.38
N PHE A 210 -2.57 -24.56 7.55
CA PHE A 210 -1.35 -25.30 7.85
C PHE A 210 -0.18 -24.36 8.13
N MET A 211 0.12 -23.40 7.25
CA MET A 211 1.30 -22.55 7.39
C MET A 211 1.22 -21.71 8.67
N THR A 212 0.01 -21.28 9.04
CA THR A 212 -0.23 -20.58 10.31
C THR A 212 0.18 -21.43 11.50
N ILE A 213 -0.14 -22.72 11.51
CA ILE A 213 0.26 -23.66 12.57
C ILE A 213 1.77 -23.94 12.50
N PHE A 214 2.29 -24.20 11.31
CA PHE A 214 3.70 -24.51 11.07
C PHE A 214 4.63 -23.40 11.59
N LEU A 215 4.28 -22.13 11.34
CA LEU A 215 5.05 -20.97 11.77
C LEU A 215 5.01 -20.70 13.29
N GLN A 216 4.17 -21.43 14.06
CA GLN A 216 4.17 -21.31 15.53
C GLN A 216 5.38 -21.97 16.18
N SER A 217 5.94 -23.01 15.54
CA SER A 217 7.05 -23.80 16.09
C SER A 217 8.28 -23.84 15.19
N ARG A 218 8.15 -23.40 13.93
CA ARG A 218 9.21 -23.48 12.92
C ARG A 218 9.40 -22.17 12.18
N ARG A 219 10.63 -21.90 11.77
CA ARG A 219 10.94 -20.81 10.83
C ARG A 219 10.90 -21.28 9.39
N LEU A 220 10.49 -20.38 8.51
CA LEU A 220 10.58 -20.51 7.06
C LEU A 220 11.45 -19.37 6.52
N ALA A 221 12.55 -19.68 5.83
CA ALA A 221 13.40 -18.68 5.20
C ALA A 221 13.05 -18.52 3.71
N VAL A 222 13.18 -17.31 3.17
CA VAL A 222 12.85 -16.99 1.77
C VAL A 222 14.11 -16.68 0.99
N LEU A 223 14.34 -17.42 -0.08
CA LEU A 223 15.37 -17.19 -1.07
C LEU A 223 14.87 -16.16 -2.09
N ASP A 224 15.60 -15.06 -2.24
CA ASP A 224 15.33 -13.99 -3.21
C ASP A 224 15.69 -14.40 -4.65
N LYS A 225 15.07 -15.48 -5.12
CA LYS A 225 15.14 -15.99 -6.49
C LYS A 225 13.76 -16.46 -6.92
N LYS A 226 13.34 -16.06 -8.13
CA LYS A 226 12.09 -16.52 -8.73
C LYS A 226 12.31 -17.89 -9.37
N LEU A 227 11.95 -18.94 -8.64
CA LEU A 227 12.15 -20.34 -9.06
C LEU A 227 10.83 -21.12 -9.14
N ALA A 228 9.73 -20.54 -8.66
CA ALA A 228 8.40 -21.10 -8.73
C ALA A 228 7.53 -20.38 -9.76
N PHE A 229 6.71 -21.12 -10.49
CA PHE A 229 5.77 -20.57 -11.47
C PHE A 229 4.36 -21.03 -11.13
N HIS A 230 3.52 -20.06 -10.74
CA HIS A 230 2.12 -20.29 -10.44
C HIS A 230 1.26 -19.94 -11.65
N HIS A 231 0.54 -20.89 -12.21
CA HIS A 231 -0.20 -20.70 -13.46
C HIS A 231 -1.67 -20.35 -13.22
N ARG A 232 -2.19 -19.39 -14.00
CA ARG A 232 -3.54 -18.85 -13.84
C ARG A 232 -4.26 -18.75 -15.17
N ARG A 233 -5.44 -19.38 -15.23
CA ARG A 233 -6.28 -19.44 -16.43
C ARG A 233 -7.21 -18.23 -16.56
N VAL A 234 -7.27 -17.64 -17.77
CA VAL A 234 -8.10 -16.45 -18.08
C VAL A 234 -9.58 -16.80 -18.26
N ARG A 235 -9.89 -17.90 -18.95
CA ARG A 235 -11.26 -18.37 -19.18
C ARG A 235 -11.50 -19.64 -18.36
N ARG A 236 -12.44 -19.56 -17.43
CA ARG A 236 -12.89 -20.70 -16.60
C ARG A 236 -14.27 -21.13 -17.08
N THR A 237 -14.36 -21.79 -18.22
CA THR A 237 -15.66 -22.19 -18.77
C THR A 237 -16.27 -23.34 -17.97
N ASP A 238 -15.45 -24.26 -17.43
CA ASP A 238 -15.93 -25.51 -16.81
C ASP A 238 -15.34 -25.83 -15.42
N ASP A 239 -14.61 -24.89 -14.80
CA ASP A 239 -14.12 -25.08 -13.43
C ASP A 239 -15.23 -24.68 -12.45
N THR A 240 -15.90 -25.66 -11.84
CA THR A 240 -16.83 -25.43 -10.71
C THR A 240 -16.13 -24.79 -9.48
N GLN A 241 -14.82 -24.54 -9.56
CA GLN A 241 -14.06 -23.76 -8.60
C GLN A 241 -14.05 -22.24 -8.93
N ARG A 242 -15.14 -21.63 -8.47
CA ARG A 242 -15.38 -20.26 -7.97
C ARG A 242 -14.28 -19.19 -8.24
N SER A 243 -14.74 -18.04 -8.73
CA SER A 243 -13.95 -16.86 -9.10
C SER A 243 -13.09 -16.29 -7.96
N VAL A 244 -12.04 -15.54 -8.31
CA VAL A 244 -11.08 -14.82 -7.44
C VAL A 244 -11.74 -13.80 -6.48
N THR A 245 -13.07 -13.68 -6.49
CA THR A 245 -13.89 -13.00 -5.48
C THR A 245 -13.97 -13.77 -4.14
N LEU A 246 -12.95 -14.57 -3.81
CA LEU A 246 -12.92 -15.51 -2.68
C LEU A 246 -12.09 -15.03 -1.47
N ASN A 247 -11.40 -13.88 -1.57
CA ASN A 247 -10.60 -13.29 -0.49
C ASN A 247 -11.34 -12.16 0.26
N THR A 248 -12.65 -12.29 0.44
CA THR A 248 -13.44 -11.38 1.29
C THR A 248 -13.96 -12.14 2.51
N LEU A 249 -14.14 -11.42 3.63
CA LEU A 249 -14.68 -11.95 4.89
C LEU A 249 -16.06 -12.63 4.74
N ASP A 250 -16.75 -12.38 3.63
CA ASP A 250 -18.11 -12.86 3.35
C ASP A 250 -18.17 -14.20 2.59
N ASN A 251 -17.02 -14.86 2.37
CA ASN A 251 -16.99 -16.14 1.69
C ASN A 251 -17.50 -17.27 2.62
N PRO A 252 -18.57 -18.01 2.28
CA PRO A 252 -19.11 -19.07 3.12
C PRO A 252 -18.18 -20.30 3.27
N SER A 253 -17.13 -20.45 2.44
CA SER A 253 -16.07 -21.44 2.65
C SER A 253 -14.90 -20.92 3.51
N TYR A 254 -14.99 -19.67 4.01
CA TYR A 254 -14.00 -19.00 4.84
C TYR A 254 -14.51 -18.94 6.29
N ASP A 255 -14.23 -19.99 7.08
CA ASP A 255 -14.50 -19.96 8.51
C ASP A 255 -13.41 -19.16 9.23
N TRP A 256 -13.58 -17.84 9.24
CA TRP A 256 -12.65 -16.92 9.88
C TRP A 256 -12.50 -17.19 11.39
N ARG A 257 -13.49 -17.81 12.04
CA ARG A 257 -13.41 -18.16 13.47
C ARG A 257 -12.44 -19.31 13.67
N LEU A 258 -12.53 -20.34 12.83
CA LEU A 258 -11.56 -21.45 12.84
C LEU A 258 -10.14 -20.95 12.54
N PHE A 259 -9.95 -20.08 11.55
CA PHE A 259 -8.64 -19.46 11.28
C PHE A 259 -8.13 -18.62 12.46
N SER A 260 -8.99 -17.80 13.05
CA SER A 260 -8.65 -17.01 14.25
C SER A 260 -8.25 -17.92 15.41
N ASP A 261 -8.96 -19.04 15.60
CA ASP A 261 -8.66 -20.03 16.62
C ASP A 261 -7.34 -20.77 16.36
N LEU A 262 -7.05 -21.16 15.11
CA LEU A 262 -5.77 -21.76 14.72
C LEU A 262 -4.60 -20.77 14.84
N ALA A 263 -4.84 -19.48 14.60
CA ALA A 263 -3.86 -18.42 14.75
C ALA A 263 -3.60 -18.03 16.22
N LYS A 264 -4.39 -18.53 17.18
CA LYS A 264 -4.09 -18.35 18.61
C LYS A 264 -2.79 -19.08 18.92
N VAL A 265 -1.72 -18.31 19.04
CA VAL A 265 -0.45 -18.83 19.56
C VAL A 265 -0.69 -19.25 21.01
N GLY A 266 -0.56 -20.55 21.27
CA GLY A 266 -0.54 -21.06 22.63
C GLY A 266 0.64 -20.43 23.38
N LEU A 267 0.38 -19.53 24.33
CA LEU A 267 1.40 -19.03 25.25
C LEU A 267 1.75 -20.13 26.25
N ASN A 268 2.48 -21.14 25.79
CA ASN A 268 3.00 -22.18 26.65
C ASN A 268 4.21 -21.62 27.40
N THR A 269 4.17 -21.72 28.72
CA THR A 269 5.37 -21.54 29.56
C THR A 269 6.47 -22.45 28.99
N PRO A 270 7.66 -21.94 28.63
CA PRO A 270 8.73 -22.81 28.15
C PRO A 270 9.00 -23.89 29.20
N ARG A 271 9.29 -25.12 28.79
CA ARG A 271 9.80 -26.15 29.72
C ARG A 271 11.30 -25.96 29.88
N ALA A 272 11.83 -26.13 31.10
CA ALA A 272 13.27 -26.08 31.31
C ALA A 272 13.96 -27.21 30.54
N GLU A 273 15.19 -26.97 30.06
CA GLU A 273 15.98 -27.92 29.24
C GLU A 273 16.32 -29.23 29.97
N THR A 274 15.99 -29.37 31.25
CA THR A 274 16.16 -30.61 32.03
C THR A 274 15.01 -30.80 33.02
N GLY A 275 14.14 -31.79 32.75
CA GLY A 275 13.11 -32.25 33.68
C GLY A 275 11.87 -31.36 33.79
N ASP A 276 10.81 -31.93 34.38
CA ASP A 276 9.41 -31.47 34.41
C ASP A 276 9.13 -30.11 35.11
N ALA A 277 10.13 -29.24 35.24
CA ALA A 277 9.98 -27.90 35.79
C ALA A 277 9.64 -26.87 34.71
N THR A 278 8.64 -26.03 34.99
CA THR A 278 8.29 -24.86 34.17
C THR A 278 9.44 -23.86 34.16
N ALA A 279 9.69 -23.20 33.01
CA ALA A 279 10.72 -22.17 32.90
C ALA A 279 10.51 -21.05 33.93
N SER A 280 11.61 -20.46 34.38
CA SER A 280 11.60 -19.35 35.33
C SER A 280 10.61 -18.25 34.88
N PRO A 281 9.79 -17.69 35.78
CA PRO A 281 8.86 -16.60 35.48
C PRO A 281 9.49 -15.44 34.71
N VAL A 282 10.80 -15.21 34.89
CA VAL A 282 11.57 -14.18 34.18
C VAL A 282 11.75 -14.51 32.69
N ALA A 283 12.04 -15.76 32.35
CA ALA A 283 12.18 -16.22 30.98
C ALA A 283 10.83 -16.22 30.25
N THR A 284 9.78 -16.70 30.92
CA THR A 284 8.40 -16.63 30.41
C THR A 284 7.96 -15.19 30.17
N ALA A 285 8.22 -14.28 31.12
CA ALA A 285 7.89 -12.87 30.95
C ALA A 285 8.70 -12.18 29.84
N ALA A 286 9.95 -12.58 29.60
CA ALA A 286 10.75 -12.09 28.49
C ALA A 286 10.18 -12.57 27.14
N LEU A 287 9.72 -13.82 27.06
CA LEU A 287 9.11 -14.39 25.86
C LEU A 287 7.76 -13.73 25.54
N VAL A 288 6.91 -13.52 26.56
CA VAL A 288 5.65 -12.78 26.43
C VAL A 288 5.91 -11.33 26.00
N ARG A 289 6.92 -10.65 26.57
CA ARG A 289 7.30 -9.30 26.14
C ARG A 289 7.83 -9.26 24.71
N ALA A 290 8.62 -10.25 24.29
CA ALA A 290 9.11 -10.32 22.92
C ALA A 290 7.96 -10.57 21.93
N ALA A 291 7.06 -11.51 22.23
CA ALA A 291 5.87 -11.77 21.42
C ALA A 291 4.95 -10.54 21.34
N ALA A 292 4.70 -9.88 22.47
CA ALA A 292 3.93 -8.64 22.51
C ALA A 292 4.61 -7.50 21.73
N ALA A 293 5.94 -7.37 21.83
CA ALA A 293 6.71 -6.39 21.08
C ALA A 293 6.68 -6.66 19.57
N SER A 294 6.76 -7.91 19.13
CA SER A 294 6.59 -8.29 17.73
C SER A 294 5.17 -8.00 17.23
N VAL A 295 4.14 -8.35 18.01
CA VAL A 295 2.75 -8.05 17.64
C VAL A 295 2.49 -6.54 17.57
N VAL A 296 2.98 -5.77 18.55
CA VAL A 296 2.86 -4.31 18.55
C VAL A 296 3.62 -3.69 17.39
N ARG A 297 4.84 -4.18 17.09
CA ARG A 297 5.63 -3.73 15.96
C ARG A 297 4.89 -3.98 14.64
N GLU A 298 4.40 -5.20 14.40
CA GLU A 298 3.68 -5.51 13.16
C GLU A 298 2.37 -4.73 13.04
N LEU A 299 1.61 -4.58 14.13
CA LEU A 299 0.45 -3.69 14.13
C LEU A 299 0.83 -2.26 13.75
N ASN A 300 1.95 -1.75 14.25
CA ASN A 300 2.44 -0.41 13.96
C ASN A 300 2.96 -0.27 12.51
N ASP A 301 3.68 -1.26 12.00
CA ASP A 301 4.22 -1.29 10.64
C ASP A 301 3.05 -1.42 9.63
N GLU A 302 2.05 -2.26 9.90
CA GLU A 302 0.85 -2.41 9.07
C GLU A 302 -0.07 -1.19 9.14
N THR A 303 -0.31 -0.60 10.32
CA THR A 303 -1.10 0.65 10.40
C THR A 303 -0.39 1.80 9.69
N SER A 304 0.94 1.85 9.73
CA SER A 304 1.74 2.83 8.98
C SER A 304 1.66 2.58 7.47
N ALA A 305 1.77 1.33 7.01
CA ALA A 305 1.65 0.96 5.60
C ALA A 305 0.23 1.22 5.06
N LEU A 306 -0.82 0.91 5.84
CA LEU A 306 -2.21 1.25 5.52
C LEU A 306 -2.40 2.76 5.45
N TRP A 307 -1.81 3.53 6.37
CA TRP A 307 -1.80 4.99 6.31
C TRP A 307 -1.16 5.50 5.01
N HIS A 308 0.03 5.01 4.65
CA HIS A 308 0.70 5.39 3.41
C HIS A 308 -0.10 4.98 2.15
N LYS A 309 -0.77 3.82 2.17
CA LYS A 309 -1.61 3.36 1.06
C LYS A 309 -2.89 4.18 0.93
N LEU A 310 -3.55 4.49 2.05
CA LEU A 310 -4.71 5.38 2.09
C LEU A 310 -4.34 6.77 1.61
N ASP A 311 -3.21 7.30 2.05
CA ASP A 311 -2.73 8.64 1.66
C ASP A 311 -2.27 8.67 0.20
N GLY A 312 -1.64 7.61 -0.30
CA GLY A 312 -1.29 7.46 -1.71
C GLY A 312 -2.51 7.27 -2.61
N THR A 313 -3.50 6.49 -2.18
CA THR A 313 -4.78 6.31 -2.90
C THR A 313 -5.57 7.62 -2.90
N ARG A 314 -5.61 8.32 -1.75
CA ARG A 314 -6.17 9.65 -1.62
C ARG A 314 -5.47 10.62 -2.57
N SER A 315 -4.14 10.65 -2.59
CA SER A 315 -3.35 11.49 -3.50
C SER A 315 -3.62 11.16 -4.98
N GLY A 316 -3.78 9.87 -5.31
CA GLY A 316 -4.15 9.42 -6.66
C GLY A 316 -5.57 9.82 -7.06
N ILE A 317 -6.52 9.77 -6.12
CA ILE A 317 -7.89 10.26 -6.27
C ILE A 317 -7.89 11.78 -6.41
N GLU A 318 -7.17 12.51 -5.57
CA GLU A 318 -7.00 13.98 -5.64
C GLU A 318 -6.37 14.40 -6.97
N ALA A 319 -5.35 13.69 -7.46
CA ALA A 319 -4.73 13.96 -8.77
C ALA A 319 -5.66 13.63 -9.95
N ARG A 320 -6.54 12.64 -9.80
CA ARG A 320 -7.52 12.26 -10.83
C ARG A 320 -8.73 13.19 -10.80
N LEU A 321 -9.18 13.60 -9.62
CA LEU A 321 -10.17 14.64 -9.40
C LEU A 321 -9.66 15.95 -9.96
N SER A 322 -8.44 16.37 -9.62
CA SER A 322 -7.81 17.58 -10.16
C SER A 322 -7.67 17.54 -11.69
N ARG A 323 -7.36 16.39 -12.29
CA ARG A 323 -7.37 16.23 -13.75
C ARG A 323 -8.77 16.32 -14.35
N LEU A 324 -9.79 15.74 -13.70
CA LEU A 324 -11.18 15.83 -14.13
C LEU A 324 -11.72 17.24 -13.96
N GLU A 325 -11.42 17.90 -12.85
CA GLU A 325 -11.70 19.31 -12.57
C GLU A 325 -11.00 20.18 -13.60
N THR A 326 -9.74 19.94 -13.95
CA THR A 326 -9.03 20.66 -15.03
C THR A 326 -9.65 20.38 -16.39
N ALA A 327 -10.15 19.18 -16.66
CA ALA A 327 -10.84 18.85 -17.91
C ALA A 327 -12.25 19.46 -17.98
N LEU A 328 -12.95 19.56 -16.84
CA LEU A 328 -14.23 20.26 -16.69
C LEU A 328 -14.04 21.79 -16.75
N GLN A 329 -12.96 22.30 -16.16
CA GLN A 329 -12.49 23.69 -16.22
C GLN A 329 -11.78 24.00 -17.54
N GLY A 330 -11.49 22.99 -18.36
CA GLY A 330 -11.20 23.13 -19.79
C GLY A 330 -12.38 23.74 -20.57
N GLY A 331 -13.51 23.97 -19.89
CA GLY A 331 -14.62 24.83 -20.32
C GLY A 331 -14.95 26.02 -19.40
N ALA A 332 -14.09 26.42 -18.45
CA ALA A 332 -14.33 27.57 -17.57
C ALA A 332 -13.18 28.59 -17.69
N GLY A 333 -13.52 29.80 -18.12
CA GLY A 333 -12.58 30.89 -18.42
C GLY A 333 -11.69 31.32 -17.25
N GLY A 334 -10.61 32.03 -17.61
CA GLY A 334 -9.62 32.55 -16.67
C GLY A 334 -10.25 33.27 -15.48
N HIS A 335 -9.72 33.02 -14.29
CA HIS A 335 -10.07 33.71 -13.06
C HIS A 335 -9.39 35.09 -13.03
N GLU A 336 -9.74 35.96 -13.98
CA GLU A 336 -9.26 37.34 -14.01
C GLU A 336 -10.39 38.28 -13.61
N VAL A 337 -10.11 39.23 -12.72
CA VAL A 337 -11.08 40.26 -12.39
C VAL A 337 -11.11 41.28 -13.54
N ASP A 338 -12.23 41.34 -14.26
CA ASP A 338 -12.44 42.30 -15.35
C ASP A 338 -12.68 43.72 -14.80
N ILE A 339 -11.61 44.48 -14.64
CA ILE A 339 -11.62 45.91 -14.25
C ILE A 339 -10.79 46.70 -15.26
N GLN A 340 -11.35 47.81 -15.74
CA GLN A 340 -10.70 48.76 -16.64
C GLN A 340 -9.36 49.24 -16.06
N ALA A 341 -8.33 49.30 -16.89
CA ALA A 341 -6.97 49.62 -16.44
C ALA A 341 -6.84 50.99 -15.76
N GLU A 342 -7.68 51.95 -16.14
CA GLU A 342 -7.68 53.34 -15.64
C GLU A 342 -8.25 53.45 -14.21
N GLU A 343 -9.08 52.49 -13.78
CA GLU A 343 -9.65 52.44 -12.44
C GLU A 343 -8.78 51.64 -11.45
N ARG A 344 -7.78 50.92 -11.96
CA ARG A 344 -6.93 50.00 -11.21
C ARG A 344 -5.81 50.77 -10.48
N LEU A 345 -5.80 50.69 -9.16
CA LEU A 345 -4.75 51.24 -8.30
C LEU A 345 -3.58 50.27 -8.14
N TRP A 346 -3.86 48.96 -8.09
CA TRP A 346 -2.84 47.90 -7.98
C TRP A 346 -3.40 46.54 -8.40
N SER A 347 -2.53 45.64 -8.84
CA SER A 347 -2.88 44.24 -9.14
C SER A 347 -1.71 43.32 -8.86
N LEU A 348 -2.03 42.09 -8.46
CA LEU A 348 -1.08 41.05 -8.09
C LEU A 348 -0.10 40.70 -9.22
N TRP A 349 -0.61 40.44 -10.43
CA TRP A 349 0.21 39.90 -11.50
C TRP A 349 1.31 40.86 -11.99
N PRO A 350 1.05 42.17 -12.17
CA PRO A 350 2.12 43.14 -12.42
C PRO A 350 3.18 43.19 -11.30
N ALA A 351 2.80 43.01 -10.03
CA ALA A 351 3.74 42.99 -8.91
C ALA A 351 4.60 41.70 -8.86
N VAL A 352 4.06 40.58 -9.32
CA VAL A 352 4.78 39.31 -9.49
C VAL A 352 5.78 39.38 -10.64
N GLY A 353 5.41 40.05 -11.74
CA GLY A 353 6.22 40.16 -12.95
C GLY A 353 5.92 39.04 -13.96
N SER A 354 6.81 38.86 -14.94
CA SER A 354 6.59 37.99 -16.10
C SER A 354 7.10 36.56 -15.96
N SER A 355 7.77 36.22 -14.85
CA SER A 355 8.36 34.91 -14.60
C SER A 355 7.88 34.33 -13.27
N PRO A 356 7.84 32.99 -13.13
CA PRO A 356 7.53 32.37 -11.85
C PRO A 356 8.54 32.78 -10.76
N ILE A 357 8.04 33.04 -9.55
CA ILE A 357 8.83 33.43 -8.39
C ILE A 357 8.56 32.52 -7.20
N GLY A 358 9.55 32.39 -6.31
CA GLY A 358 9.47 31.56 -5.11
C GLY A 358 10.46 31.97 -4.04
N TYR A 359 10.02 32.16 -2.81
CA TYR A 359 10.90 32.48 -1.68
C TYR A 359 10.27 32.15 -0.32
N THR A 360 11.14 32.00 0.68
CA THR A 360 10.75 31.86 2.08
C THR A 360 10.25 33.17 2.66
N LEU A 361 9.21 33.10 3.49
CA LEU A 361 8.66 34.27 4.17
C LEU A 361 9.12 34.36 5.64
N GLY A 362 9.18 35.59 6.14
CA GLY A 362 9.32 35.91 7.56
C GLY A 362 8.05 36.56 8.10
N ALA A 363 7.66 36.26 9.34
CA ALA A 363 6.57 36.96 10.01
C ALA A 363 6.89 38.47 10.07
N GLY A 364 5.94 39.31 9.62
CA GLY A 364 6.09 40.76 9.54
C GLY A 364 7.06 41.26 8.47
N THR A 365 7.71 40.39 7.70
CA THR A 365 8.62 40.80 6.62
C THR A 365 7.82 41.12 5.35
N PRO A 366 7.98 42.32 4.76
CA PRO A 366 7.25 42.68 3.55
C PRO A 366 7.66 41.87 2.32
N PHE A 367 6.71 41.63 1.42
CA PHE A 367 6.93 41.01 0.11
C PHE A 367 5.94 41.53 -0.94
N LEU A 368 6.28 41.41 -2.24
CA LEU A 368 5.51 42.00 -3.37
C LEU A 368 5.06 43.45 -3.10
N ASP A 369 5.99 44.25 -2.56
CA ASP A 369 5.86 45.66 -2.18
C ASP A 369 4.83 46.02 -1.09
N ARG A 370 3.75 45.25 -0.93
CA ARG A 370 2.61 45.60 -0.08
C ARG A 370 2.17 44.52 0.89
N PHE A 371 2.60 43.27 0.72
CA PHE A 371 2.15 42.20 1.61
C PHE A 371 3.08 41.97 2.78
N ALA A 372 2.53 41.48 3.89
CA ALA A 372 3.28 40.88 4.99
C ALA A 372 2.42 39.80 5.66
N LEU A 373 3.06 38.82 6.30
CA LEU A 373 2.35 37.82 7.10
C LEU A 373 2.31 38.24 8.58
N SER A 374 1.12 38.48 9.12
CA SER A 374 0.90 38.84 10.53
C SER A 374 0.72 37.58 11.36
N MET A 375 1.70 37.24 12.17
CA MET A 375 1.68 36.10 13.11
C MET A 375 2.70 36.32 14.24
N ALA A 376 2.57 35.58 15.34
CA ALA A 376 3.37 35.82 16.55
C ALA A 376 4.88 35.52 16.40
N GLU A 377 5.24 34.50 15.62
CA GLU A 377 6.63 34.11 15.35
C GLU A 377 6.76 33.61 13.92
N THR A 378 8.00 33.46 13.44
CA THR A 378 8.31 32.91 12.11
C THR A 378 8.61 31.40 12.20
N PRO A 379 7.64 30.49 11.99
CA PRO A 379 7.94 29.08 11.86
C PRO A 379 8.78 28.80 10.60
N ALA A 380 9.59 27.74 10.65
CA ALA A 380 10.28 27.25 9.46
C ALA A 380 9.26 26.74 8.43
N GLY A 381 9.52 26.97 7.14
CA GLY A 381 8.71 26.44 6.03
C GLY A 381 7.57 27.34 5.55
N LEU A 382 7.51 28.61 5.97
CA LEU A 382 6.65 29.61 5.32
C LEU A 382 7.18 29.90 3.91
N LEU A 383 6.35 29.71 2.89
CA LEU A 383 6.74 29.88 1.50
C LEU A 383 5.69 30.67 0.74
N PHE A 384 6.16 31.50 -0.19
CA PHE A 384 5.35 32.12 -1.23
C PHE A 384 5.86 31.67 -2.58
N HIS A 385 4.96 31.20 -3.44
CA HIS A 385 5.25 30.88 -4.84
C HIS A 385 4.19 31.55 -5.71
N ALA A 386 4.57 32.09 -6.86
CA ALA A 386 3.62 32.61 -7.83
C ALA A 386 4.07 32.29 -9.25
N ASP A 387 3.12 31.90 -10.09
CA ASP A 387 3.32 31.69 -11.51
C ASP A 387 2.30 32.52 -12.30
N PRO A 388 2.75 33.59 -13.00
CA PRO A 388 1.87 34.43 -13.80
C PRO A 388 1.27 33.68 -14.99
N GLY A 389 1.92 32.62 -15.50
CA GLY A 389 1.42 31.84 -16.63
C GLY A 389 0.18 31.01 -16.30
N THR A 390 0.04 30.58 -15.05
CA THR A 390 -1.14 29.86 -14.54
C THR A 390 -2.06 30.72 -13.69
N GLN A 391 -1.76 32.03 -13.56
CA GLN A 391 -2.43 32.98 -12.66
C GLN A 391 -2.65 32.38 -11.27
N ARG A 392 -1.58 31.82 -10.69
CA ARG A 392 -1.66 31.14 -9.40
C ARG A 392 -0.54 31.54 -8.46
N ALA A 393 -0.92 32.11 -7.32
CA ALA A 393 -0.04 32.38 -6.20
C ALA A 393 -0.43 31.49 -5.02
N ILE A 394 0.55 30.95 -4.30
CA ILE A 394 0.35 30.01 -3.20
C ILE A 394 1.10 30.53 -1.98
N LEU A 395 0.36 30.79 -0.92
CA LEU A 395 0.89 31.02 0.41
C LEU A 395 0.82 29.72 1.21
N GLN A 396 1.98 29.13 1.50
CA GLN A 396 2.09 27.89 2.27
C GLN A 396 2.52 28.17 3.71
N ILE A 397 1.73 27.66 4.66
CA ILE A 397 1.88 27.90 6.09
C ILE A 397 1.81 26.55 6.82
N PRO A 398 2.93 26.08 7.40
CA PRO A 398 2.95 24.79 8.10
C PRO A 398 2.01 24.73 9.30
N ASP A 399 1.86 25.83 10.03
CA ASP A 399 0.95 25.96 11.16
C ASP A 399 0.48 27.42 11.29
N THR A 400 -0.82 27.67 11.19
CA THR A 400 -1.41 29.01 11.33
C THR A 400 -1.55 29.48 12.78
N ARG A 401 -1.29 28.59 13.76
CA ARG A 401 -1.28 28.89 15.21
C ARG A 401 -2.55 29.62 15.67
N ASP A 402 -2.46 30.37 16.76
CA ASP A 402 -3.59 31.14 17.31
C ASP A 402 -4.00 32.34 16.46
N TRP A 403 -3.06 32.87 15.67
CA TRP A 403 -3.29 34.02 14.80
C TRP A 403 -2.34 34.00 13.60
N THR A 404 -2.93 34.02 12.41
CA THR A 404 -2.23 34.29 11.15
C THR A 404 -3.14 35.08 10.20
N ALA A 405 -2.63 36.17 9.64
CA ALA A 405 -3.31 36.92 8.58
C ALA A 405 -2.34 37.32 7.47
N LEU A 406 -2.78 37.22 6.21
CA LEU A 406 -2.11 37.86 5.10
C LEU A 406 -2.56 39.32 5.07
N GLU A 407 -1.61 40.23 5.29
CA GLU A 407 -1.86 41.65 5.38
C GLU A 407 -1.38 42.35 4.12
N MET A 408 -2.23 43.17 3.49
CA MET A 408 -1.83 44.05 2.39
C MET A 408 -1.91 45.52 2.82
N SER A 409 -0.80 46.25 2.70
CA SER A 409 -0.74 47.68 2.97
C SER A 409 -1.59 48.49 1.99
N LEU A 410 -2.52 49.27 2.54
CA LEU A 410 -3.37 50.20 1.80
C LEU A 410 -2.82 51.64 1.87
N GLU A 411 -1.57 51.81 2.33
CA GLU A 411 -0.90 53.10 2.39
C GLU A 411 -0.83 53.74 0.99
N GLY A 412 -1.17 55.03 0.91
CA GLY A 412 -1.33 55.77 -0.34
C GLY A 412 -2.77 55.82 -0.84
N TRP A 413 -3.65 54.91 -0.39
CA TRP A 413 -5.06 54.88 -0.80
C TRP A 413 -6.02 55.12 0.36
N LEU A 414 -5.70 54.63 1.56
CA LEU A 414 -6.46 54.87 2.79
C LEU A 414 -5.53 55.31 3.94
N GLY A 415 -6.06 56.12 4.86
CA GLY A 415 -5.36 56.57 6.06
C GLY A 415 -4.44 57.78 5.86
N ALA A 416 -3.35 57.85 6.64
CA ALA A 416 -2.58 59.09 6.85
C ALA A 416 -1.88 59.69 5.62
N LYS A 417 -1.82 58.94 4.51
CA LYS A 417 -1.21 59.38 3.23
C LYS A 417 -2.11 59.05 2.04
N ALA A 418 -3.42 58.95 2.26
CA ALA A 418 -4.37 58.69 1.19
C ALA A 418 -4.35 59.82 0.15
N ASP A 419 -4.46 59.47 -1.13
CA ASP A 419 -4.76 60.43 -2.19
C ASP A 419 -6.11 61.11 -1.89
N PRO A 420 -6.13 62.45 -1.71
CA PRO A 420 -7.35 63.17 -1.33
C PRO A 420 -8.44 63.15 -2.41
N THR A 421 -8.11 62.69 -3.63
CA THR A 421 -9.09 62.53 -4.72
C THR A 421 -9.84 61.21 -4.67
N LEU A 422 -9.45 60.26 -3.81
CA LEU A 422 -10.12 58.98 -3.65
C LEU A 422 -11.26 59.06 -2.63
N SER A 423 -12.46 58.66 -3.05
CA SER A 423 -13.60 58.42 -2.15
C SER A 423 -13.43 57.14 -1.31
N GLY A 424 -12.59 56.21 -1.79
CA GLY A 424 -12.14 55.01 -1.11
C GLY A 424 -11.63 53.97 -2.11
N ILE A 425 -11.57 52.71 -1.72
CA ILE A 425 -11.12 51.61 -2.58
C ILE A 425 -12.11 50.44 -2.65
N ARG A 426 -12.07 49.73 -3.78
CA ARG A 426 -12.64 48.40 -3.97
C ARG A 426 -11.51 47.37 -4.04
N ALA A 427 -11.65 46.26 -3.34
CA ALA A 427 -10.74 45.13 -3.35
C ALA A 427 -11.45 43.87 -3.84
N ASP A 428 -11.00 43.32 -4.97
CA ASP A 428 -11.49 42.07 -5.53
C ASP A 428 -10.43 40.99 -5.39
N LEU A 429 -10.74 39.96 -4.61
CA LEU A 429 -9.85 38.85 -4.27
C LEU A 429 -10.48 37.54 -4.77
N ILE A 430 -9.75 36.77 -5.56
CA ILE A 430 -10.16 35.42 -5.95
C ILE A 430 -9.23 34.42 -5.28
N VAL A 431 -9.78 33.55 -4.42
CA VAL A 431 -9.00 32.56 -3.66
C VAL A 431 -9.62 31.18 -3.68
N SER A 432 -8.80 30.15 -3.50
CA SER A 432 -9.25 28.79 -3.28
C SER A 432 -8.38 28.06 -2.25
N ASP A 433 -8.90 26.96 -1.73
CA ASP A 433 -8.20 25.98 -0.91
C ASP A 433 -8.61 24.56 -1.33
N LEU A 434 -7.68 23.61 -1.28
CA LEU A 434 -7.93 22.23 -1.70
C LEU A 434 -8.87 21.47 -0.75
N GLN A 435 -8.84 21.79 0.54
CA GLN A 435 -9.63 21.12 1.57
C GLN A 435 -10.89 21.91 1.93
N GLY A 436 -11.04 23.12 1.38
CA GLY A 436 -12.05 24.09 1.76
C GLY A 436 -11.66 24.79 3.06
N CYS A 437 -12.00 26.08 3.18
CA CYS A 437 -11.70 26.84 4.37
C CYS A 437 -12.71 27.95 4.64
N LEU A 438 -12.80 28.36 5.92
CA LEU A 438 -13.41 29.62 6.31
C LEU A 438 -12.29 30.62 6.58
N PHE A 439 -12.39 31.81 6.00
CA PHE A 439 -11.43 32.90 6.26
C PHE A 439 -12.18 34.21 6.41
N GLU A 440 -11.58 35.17 7.10
CA GLU A 440 -12.19 36.48 7.31
C GLU A 440 -11.41 37.54 6.56
N THR A 441 -12.09 38.42 5.84
CA THR A 441 -11.48 39.68 5.38
C THR A 441 -11.90 40.81 6.29
N ALA A 442 -10.99 41.71 6.61
CA ALA A 442 -11.25 42.85 7.48
C ALA A 442 -10.38 44.04 7.10
N LEU A 443 -10.82 45.24 7.50
CA LEU A 443 -9.98 46.43 7.49
C LEU A 443 -9.25 46.50 8.84
N SER A 444 -7.93 46.36 8.81
CA SER A 444 -7.07 46.52 9.99
C SER A 444 -6.49 47.93 10.04
N VAL A 445 -6.82 48.64 11.11
CA VAL A 445 -6.40 50.03 11.33
C VAL A 445 -5.48 50.08 12.54
N GLU A 446 -4.26 50.56 12.36
CA GLU A 446 -3.33 50.80 13.47
C GLU A 446 -3.83 51.99 14.29
N THR A 447 -4.08 51.73 15.57
CA THR A 447 -4.42 52.73 16.59
C THR A 447 -3.29 52.79 17.61
N ARG A 448 -3.13 53.95 18.25
CA ARG A 448 -2.24 54.11 19.39
C ARG A 448 -3.05 54.46 20.62
N ASP A 449 -2.80 53.76 21.71
CA ASP A 449 -3.40 54.12 22.98
C ASP A 449 -2.73 55.37 23.58
N ARG A 450 -3.27 55.86 24.72
CA ARG A 450 -2.73 57.05 25.42
C ARG A 450 -1.29 56.88 25.91
N LEU A 451 -0.76 55.65 25.94
CA LEU A 451 0.62 55.32 26.32
C LEU A 451 1.52 55.12 25.10
N GLY A 452 1.01 55.35 23.88
CA GLY A 452 1.75 55.22 22.63
C GLY A 452 1.93 53.76 22.16
N ARG A 453 1.27 52.79 22.81
CA ARG A 453 1.32 51.38 22.39
C ARG A 453 0.46 51.20 21.14
N ARG A 454 0.99 50.46 20.18
CA ARG A 454 0.32 50.18 18.90
C ARG A 454 -0.62 49.00 19.07
N SER A 455 -1.85 49.13 18.61
CA SER A 455 -2.83 48.06 18.51
C SER A 455 -3.52 48.10 17.15
N HIS A 456 -3.81 46.94 16.58
CA HIS A 456 -4.63 46.86 15.37
C HIS A 456 -6.09 46.66 15.77
N ALA A 457 -6.96 47.57 15.34
CA ALA A 457 -8.40 47.39 15.43
C ALA A 457 -8.89 46.81 14.11
N PHE A 458 -9.55 45.65 14.16
CA PHE A 458 -10.25 45.11 13.00
C PHE A 458 -11.65 45.72 12.95
N SER A 459 -11.98 46.32 11.82
CA SER A 459 -13.30 46.84 11.50
C SER A 459 -13.79 46.23 10.21
N ASP A 460 -15.11 46.19 10.04
CA ASP A 460 -15.74 45.66 8.82
C ASP A 460 -15.25 44.22 8.52
N GLY A 461 -15.39 43.32 9.50
CA GLY A 461 -15.06 41.90 9.33
C GLY A 461 -16.13 41.17 8.54
N HIS A 462 -15.74 40.36 7.55
CA HIS A 462 -16.65 39.50 6.81
C HIS A 462 -16.05 38.11 6.65
N VAL A 463 -16.81 37.08 7.01
CA VAL A 463 -16.40 35.67 6.90
C VAL A 463 -16.81 35.14 5.53
N HIS A 464 -15.87 34.48 4.87
CA HIS A 464 -16.04 33.86 3.55
C HIS A 464 -15.86 32.36 3.67
N ALA A 465 -16.51 31.62 2.78
CA ALA A 465 -16.39 30.18 2.69
C ALA A 465 -15.85 29.77 1.31
N CYS A 466 -14.74 29.05 1.31
CA CYS A 466 -14.20 28.37 0.15
C CYS A 466 -14.61 26.89 0.23
N GLN A 467 -15.31 26.40 -0.80
CA GLN A 467 -15.60 24.97 -0.94
C GLN A 467 -14.33 24.22 -1.33
N PRO A 468 -14.15 22.95 -0.94
CA PRO A 468 -12.99 22.16 -1.36
C PRO A 468 -12.82 22.18 -2.88
N GLY A 469 -11.67 22.65 -3.37
CA GLY A 469 -11.36 22.76 -4.80
C GLY A 469 -12.06 23.90 -5.56
N GLY A 470 -12.98 24.62 -4.92
CA GLY A 470 -13.72 25.74 -5.52
C GLY A 470 -13.06 27.10 -5.26
N ALA A 471 -12.99 27.95 -6.28
CA ALA A 471 -12.60 29.34 -6.10
C ALA A 471 -13.78 30.19 -5.61
N VAL A 472 -13.51 31.14 -4.71
CA VAL A 472 -14.46 32.16 -4.27
C VAL A 472 -13.92 33.53 -4.66
N GLN A 473 -14.79 34.34 -5.28
CA GLN A 473 -14.53 35.75 -5.52
C GLN A 473 -15.12 36.57 -4.38
N VAL A 474 -14.28 37.40 -3.77
CA VAL A 474 -14.60 38.26 -2.64
C VAL A 474 -14.40 39.70 -3.07
N THR A 475 -15.46 40.50 -2.99
CA THR A 475 -15.39 41.94 -3.23
C THR A 475 -15.62 42.69 -1.93
N ARG A 476 -14.69 43.58 -1.59
CA ARG A 476 -14.75 44.44 -0.40
C ARG A 476 -14.66 45.90 -0.80
N TYR A 477 -15.40 46.74 -0.09
CA TYR A 477 -15.45 48.18 -0.31
C TYR A 477 -15.01 48.87 0.99
N PHE A 478 -14.10 49.82 0.88
CA PHE A 478 -13.59 50.56 2.04
C PHE A 478 -13.58 52.05 1.73
N ASP A 479 -14.47 52.79 2.38
CA ASP A 479 -14.55 54.24 2.26
C ASP A 479 -13.32 54.92 2.86
N ALA A 480 -12.88 56.02 2.25
CA ALA A 480 -11.78 56.84 2.78
C ALA A 480 -12.07 57.37 4.19
N SER A 481 -13.35 57.60 4.51
CA SER A 481 -13.82 58.05 5.82
C SER A 481 -13.73 56.98 6.92
N ALA A 482 -13.60 55.69 6.55
CA ALA A 482 -13.54 54.58 7.49
C ALA A 482 -12.21 54.55 8.27
N VAL A 483 -11.17 55.24 7.79
CA VAL A 483 -9.83 55.28 8.40
C VAL A 483 -9.51 56.71 8.81
N GLY A 484 -9.15 56.91 10.09
CA GLY A 484 -8.74 58.22 10.58
C GLY A 484 -7.47 58.75 9.87
N PRO A 485 -7.31 60.08 9.74
CA PRO A 485 -6.24 60.72 8.95
C PRO A 485 -4.81 60.54 9.51
N ALA A 486 -4.63 59.77 10.59
CA ALA A 486 -3.32 59.47 11.19
C ALA A 486 -3.05 57.95 11.30
N ALA A 487 -3.95 57.10 10.80
CA ALA A 487 -3.84 55.66 10.95
C ALA A 487 -3.24 54.99 9.70
N SER A 488 -2.50 53.89 9.91
CA SER A 488 -2.10 52.98 8.83
C SER A 488 -3.21 51.95 8.62
N ALA A 489 -3.56 51.68 7.36
CA ALA A 489 -4.64 50.77 7.00
C ALA A 489 -4.11 49.58 6.22
N LYS A 490 -4.66 48.40 6.51
CA LYS A 490 -4.34 47.15 5.84
C LYS A 490 -5.63 46.40 5.50
N LEU A 491 -5.64 45.75 4.33
CA LEU A 491 -6.60 44.68 4.06
C LEU A 491 -6.03 43.42 4.71
N SER A 492 -6.73 42.90 5.69
CA SER A 492 -6.36 41.66 6.39
C SER A 492 -7.18 40.52 5.85
N ILE A 493 -6.52 39.42 5.48
CA ILE A 493 -7.12 38.13 5.19
C ILE A 493 -6.72 37.19 6.33
N ALA A 494 -7.56 37.12 7.36
CA ALA A 494 -7.34 36.28 8.54
C ALA A 494 -7.67 34.82 8.23
N LEU A 495 -6.70 33.95 8.48
CA LEU A 495 -6.74 32.54 8.11
C LEU A 495 -7.29 31.68 9.25
N PRO A 496 -7.77 30.44 8.98
CA PRO A 496 -8.20 29.52 10.03
C PRO A 496 -7.12 29.35 11.10
N ARG A 497 -7.53 29.31 12.37
CA ARG A 497 -6.61 29.07 13.50
C ARG A 497 -6.24 27.60 13.60
N GLN A 498 -5.01 27.32 14.06
CA GLN A 498 -4.51 25.98 14.37
C GLN A 498 -4.59 24.99 13.19
N ALA A 499 -4.57 25.51 11.96
CA ALA A 499 -4.58 24.71 10.74
C ALA A 499 -3.15 24.28 10.40
N ARG A 500 -2.98 22.98 10.11
CA ARG A 500 -1.69 22.39 9.74
C ARG A 500 -1.57 22.23 8.23
N ASN A 501 -0.36 22.48 7.71
CA ASN A 501 -0.04 22.40 6.27
C ASN A 501 -1.02 23.21 5.40
N PHE A 502 -1.41 24.38 5.89
CA PHE A 502 -2.41 25.23 5.26
C PHE A 502 -1.84 25.88 3.99
N ARG A 503 -2.66 25.94 2.93
CA ARG A 503 -2.28 26.52 1.63
C ARG A 503 -3.40 27.42 1.11
N LEU A 504 -3.19 28.73 1.12
CA LEU A 504 -4.10 29.65 0.45
C LEU A 504 -3.64 29.85 -0.99
N MET A 505 -4.50 29.50 -1.96
CA MET A 505 -4.27 29.80 -3.37
C MET A 505 -4.97 31.11 -3.71
N ILE A 506 -4.23 32.05 -4.29
CA ILE A 506 -4.70 33.34 -4.76
C ILE A 506 -4.63 33.31 -6.29
N HIS A 507 -5.78 33.42 -6.94
CA HIS A 507 -5.91 33.44 -8.40
C HIS A 507 -5.90 34.87 -8.95
N ASP A 508 -6.38 35.83 -8.18
CA ASP A 508 -6.21 37.25 -8.49
C ASP A 508 -6.43 38.11 -7.25
N LEU A 509 -5.80 39.28 -7.24
CA LEU A 509 -6.13 40.37 -6.32
C LEU A 509 -5.96 41.70 -7.04
N VAL A 510 -7.04 42.46 -7.10
CA VAL A 510 -7.07 43.79 -7.71
C VAL A 510 -7.60 44.80 -6.71
N ILE A 511 -6.91 45.95 -6.63
CA ILE A 511 -7.39 47.13 -5.93
C ILE A 511 -7.72 48.19 -6.96
N SER A 512 -8.93 48.72 -6.89
CA SER A 512 -9.42 49.78 -7.76
C SER A 512 -10.01 50.94 -6.95
N ARG A 513 -10.19 52.07 -7.63
CA ARG A 513 -10.90 53.22 -7.09
C ARG A 513 -12.35 52.82 -6.80
N LEU A 514 -12.92 53.31 -5.70
CA LEU A 514 -14.37 53.30 -5.58
C LEU A 514 -14.97 54.18 -6.69
N PRO A 515 -15.99 53.70 -7.41
CA PRO A 515 -16.69 54.47 -8.43
C PRO A 515 -17.40 55.70 -7.86
#